data_AF-A0A2N2DXA5-F1
#
_entry.id   AF-A0A2N2DXA5-F1
#
_cell.length_a   1.000
_cell.length_b   1.000
_cell.length_c   1.000
_cell.angle_alpha   90.00
_cell.angle_beta   90.00
_cell.angle_gamma   90.00
#
_symmetry.space_group_name_H-M   'P 1'
#
loop_
_entity.id
_entity.type
_entity.pdbx_description
1 polymer ?
#
loop_
_entity_poly.entity_id
_entity_poly.type
_entity_poly.pdbx_seq_one_letter_code
_entity_poly.pdbx_strand_id
1 'polypeptide(L)'
;MKQPFSIEKNTKRIYSICKPPSPNQPHLHPHRHFDIIKHFEEEGNAYHTLNFYGEVDFYLFSSEDLNNKLLTKQEEYGLICNKNSIEMEIYYNDELKGSFLFALDNPLDTNNLQCLIEKRSVNLYYVACIDEKYVCSGVKTLVLPAFLSYDVQRYLEGKKTLLLPDFSASFISDNLITEDVIMRKAWGFYLDFTSLVNRIGNVEDAEEIVTRHILHGISCLQKSKRAKIKKDMLFFWVGRKVDLNYELIPREYYCTYVSGNYLQSDSAKDYPYKIMEETFQDIPEFFEVNWVSPLAEEAVPLSVVHNNQCYRMNLSEKFYSMSNNLFKNNFLPTPEYQSFYHKIVETYIIESSKPKIYNLLDRIKKKG
;
A
#
# COMPACT_ATOMS: atom_id res chain seq x y z
N MET A 1 27.03 44.27 -43.11
CA MET A 1 25.89 44.80 -42.33
C MET A 1 24.83 43.72 -42.26
N LYS A 2 24.70 43.06 -41.10
CA LYS A 2 23.69 42.02 -40.86
C LYS A 2 22.46 42.69 -40.24
N GLN A 3 21.30 42.53 -40.86
CA GLN A 3 20.02 42.91 -40.27
C GLN A 3 19.84 42.13 -38.95
N PRO A 4 19.38 42.76 -37.86
CA PRO A 4 19.04 42.03 -36.65
C PRO A 4 17.78 41.22 -36.93
N PHE A 5 17.86 39.91 -36.74
CA PHE A 5 16.69 39.04 -36.65
C PHE A 5 15.80 39.57 -35.53
N SER A 6 14.59 40.01 -35.87
CA SER A 6 13.54 40.24 -34.88
C SER A 6 13.24 38.90 -34.24
N ILE A 7 13.62 38.74 -32.98
CA ILE A 7 13.11 37.68 -32.12
C ILE A 7 11.62 38.02 -31.96
N GLU A 8 10.76 37.41 -32.78
CA GLU A 8 9.36 37.26 -32.41
C GLU A 8 9.36 36.53 -31.07
N LYS A 9 9.12 37.28 -29.99
CA LYS A 9 8.83 36.71 -28.68
C LYS A 9 7.64 35.78 -28.89
N ASN A 10 7.91 34.50 -28.91
CA ASN A 10 6.90 33.46 -28.91
C ASN A 10 6.15 33.56 -27.56
N THR A 11 5.13 34.42 -27.50
CA THR A 11 4.27 34.69 -26.34
C THR A 11 3.13 33.68 -26.22
N LYS A 12 3.23 32.53 -26.90
CA LYS A 12 2.40 31.37 -26.57
C LYS A 12 2.95 30.73 -25.29
N ARG A 13 2.76 31.41 -24.15
CA ARG A 13 2.65 30.70 -22.87
C ARG A 13 1.47 29.76 -23.05
N ILE A 14 1.72 28.46 -23.00
CA ILE A 14 0.68 27.46 -22.93
C ILE A 14 -0.09 27.76 -21.64
N TYR A 15 -1.28 28.35 -21.78
CA TYR A 15 -2.19 28.63 -20.67
C TYR A 15 -2.87 27.31 -20.26
N SER A 16 -2.11 26.30 -19.85
CA SER A 16 -2.66 25.11 -19.20
C SER A 16 -2.84 25.32 -17.68
N ILE A 17 -2.53 26.53 -17.19
CA ILE A 17 -2.45 26.84 -15.78
C ILE A 17 -3.73 27.59 -15.39
N CYS A 18 -4.74 26.84 -14.97
CA CYS A 18 -6.00 27.37 -14.49
C CYS A 18 -5.80 28.05 -13.13
N LYS A 19 -6.29 29.28 -12.99
CA LYS A 19 -6.49 29.86 -11.65
C LYS A 19 -7.75 29.19 -11.08
N PRO A 20 -7.66 28.44 -9.98
CA PRO A 20 -8.80 27.71 -9.45
C PRO A 20 -9.93 28.64 -9.02
N PRO A 21 -11.18 28.15 -8.99
CA PRO A 21 -12.30 28.90 -8.43
C PRO A 21 -12.03 29.21 -6.94
N SER A 22 -12.59 30.32 -6.48
CA SER A 22 -12.43 30.79 -5.09
C SER A 22 -13.78 31.18 -4.51
N PRO A 23 -13.93 31.31 -3.18
CA PRO A 23 -15.20 31.76 -2.59
C PRO A 23 -15.71 33.09 -3.17
N ASN A 24 -14.81 34.00 -3.55
CA ASN A 24 -15.15 35.29 -4.15
C ASN A 24 -15.48 35.20 -5.66
N GLN A 25 -15.07 34.13 -6.32
CA GLN A 25 -15.27 33.85 -7.74
C GLN A 25 -15.52 32.34 -7.91
N PRO A 26 -16.70 31.84 -7.50
CA PRO A 26 -16.95 30.40 -7.42
C PRO A 26 -17.24 29.77 -8.80
N HIS A 27 -17.57 30.58 -9.80
CA HIS A 27 -17.90 30.09 -11.14
C HIS A 27 -16.65 29.61 -11.89
N LEU A 28 -16.79 28.45 -12.57
CA LEU A 28 -15.83 28.05 -13.58
C LEU A 28 -15.95 28.97 -14.79
N HIS A 29 -14.93 29.80 -15.02
CA HIS A 29 -14.84 30.68 -16.17
C HIS A 29 -14.80 29.87 -17.50
N PRO A 30 -15.72 30.10 -18.47
CA PRO A 30 -15.87 29.28 -19.68
C PRO A 30 -14.60 29.11 -20.51
N HIS A 31 -13.80 30.16 -20.66
CA HIS A 31 -12.56 30.09 -21.45
C HIS A 31 -11.36 29.53 -20.69
N ARG A 32 -11.33 29.64 -19.35
CA ARG A 32 -10.15 29.21 -18.56
C ARG A 32 -10.30 27.75 -18.13
N HIS A 33 -11.51 27.35 -17.81
CA HIS A 33 -11.85 26.00 -17.39
C HIS A 33 -12.56 25.24 -18.52
N PHE A 34 -12.28 25.61 -19.78
CA PHE A 34 -12.97 25.08 -20.95
C PHE A 34 -12.93 23.54 -20.96
N ASP A 35 -11.75 22.95 -20.75
CA ASP A 35 -11.59 21.49 -20.77
C ASP A 35 -12.37 20.80 -19.64
N ILE A 36 -12.43 21.42 -18.45
CA ILE A 36 -13.19 20.91 -17.30
C ILE A 36 -14.69 20.96 -17.60
N ILE A 37 -15.18 22.10 -18.07
CA ILE A 37 -16.60 22.32 -18.39
C ILE A 37 -17.02 21.37 -19.51
N LYS A 38 -16.25 21.31 -20.60
CA LYS A 38 -16.49 20.41 -21.71
C LYS A 38 -16.55 18.95 -21.25
N HIS A 39 -15.62 18.53 -20.39
CA HIS A 39 -15.64 17.18 -19.83
C HIS A 39 -16.94 16.88 -19.06
N PHE A 40 -17.44 17.83 -18.27
CA PHE A 40 -18.71 17.68 -17.54
C PHE A 40 -19.95 17.73 -18.45
N GLU A 41 -19.89 18.46 -19.57
CA GLU A 41 -20.95 18.46 -20.60
C GLU A 41 -20.99 17.13 -21.36
N GLU A 42 -19.84 16.48 -21.56
CA GLU A 42 -19.68 15.17 -22.22
C GLU A 42 -19.94 13.99 -21.27
N GLU A 43 -20.75 14.17 -20.21
CA GLU A 43 -21.12 13.19 -19.18
C GLU A 43 -19.99 12.72 -18.23
N GLY A 44 -18.82 13.38 -18.27
CA GLY A 44 -17.76 13.17 -17.30
C GLY A 44 -18.13 13.71 -15.91
N ASN A 45 -17.71 13.01 -14.85
CA ASN A 45 -17.99 13.42 -13.46
C ASN A 45 -16.74 13.79 -12.65
N ALA A 46 -15.54 13.57 -13.19
CA ALA A 46 -14.28 13.78 -12.48
C ALA A 46 -13.17 14.23 -13.44
N TYR A 47 -12.45 15.29 -13.10
CA TYR A 47 -11.37 15.83 -13.92
C TYR A 47 -10.20 16.28 -13.05
N HIS A 48 -8.95 16.15 -13.53
CA HIS A 48 -7.77 16.64 -12.83
C HIS A 48 -6.94 17.59 -13.70
N THR A 49 -6.25 18.53 -13.07
CA THR A 49 -5.28 19.40 -13.75
C THR A 49 -4.26 19.97 -12.77
N LEU A 50 -3.22 20.63 -13.29
CA LEU A 50 -2.26 21.38 -12.50
C LEU A 50 -2.70 22.85 -12.39
N ASN A 51 -2.68 23.38 -11.18
CA ASN A 51 -3.03 24.77 -10.92
C ASN A 51 -1.83 25.72 -11.03
N PHE A 52 -2.08 27.02 -10.87
CA PHE A 52 -1.04 28.06 -10.94
C PHE A 52 0.07 27.96 -9.90
N TYR A 53 -0.17 27.25 -8.81
CA TYR A 53 0.80 27.04 -7.76
C TYR A 53 1.61 25.75 -7.95
N GLY A 54 1.37 25.00 -9.04
CA GLY A 54 2.01 23.72 -9.29
C GLY A 54 1.47 22.61 -8.41
N GLU A 55 0.23 22.74 -7.92
CA GLU A 55 -0.47 21.69 -7.20
C GLU A 55 -1.49 21.01 -8.10
N VAL A 56 -1.80 19.76 -7.80
CA VAL A 56 -2.84 19.02 -8.51
C VAL A 56 -4.19 19.39 -7.93
N ASP A 57 -5.11 19.75 -8.82
CA ASP A 57 -6.51 19.99 -8.51
C ASP A 57 -7.36 18.85 -9.07
N PHE A 58 -8.27 18.34 -8.26
CA PHE A 58 -9.33 17.41 -8.63
C PHE A 58 -10.66 18.15 -8.64
N TYR A 59 -11.46 17.95 -9.68
CA TYR A 59 -12.79 18.52 -9.83
C TYR A 59 -13.80 17.39 -9.89
N LEU A 60 -14.76 17.39 -8.97
CA LEU A 60 -15.84 16.42 -8.89
C LEU A 60 -17.17 17.10 -9.22
N PHE A 61 -17.84 16.65 -10.27
CA PHE A 61 -19.15 17.15 -10.68
C PHE A 61 -20.28 16.34 -10.06
N SER A 62 -21.14 17.00 -9.30
CA SER A 62 -22.32 16.37 -8.69
C SER A 62 -23.39 17.41 -8.31
N SER A 63 -24.53 16.99 -7.75
CA SER A 63 -25.55 17.94 -7.30
C SER A 63 -25.06 18.74 -6.08
N GLU A 64 -25.57 19.98 -5.93
CA GLU A 64 -25.21 20.84 -4.80
C GLU A 64 -25.52 20.18 -3.44
N ASP A 65 -26.68 19.54 -3.32
CA ASP A 65 -27.08 18.78 -2.13
C ASP A 65 -26.10 17.65 -1.79
N LEU A 66 -25.62 16.93 -2.81
CA LEU A 66 -24.65 15.86 -2.60
C LEU A 66 -23.31 16.44 -2.20
N ASN A 67 -22.83 17.49 -2.87
CA ASN A 67 -21.59 18.17 -2.52
C ASN A 67 -21.59 18.62 -1.04
N ASN A 68 -22.68 19.25 -0.58
CA ASN A 68 -22.83 19.67 0.82
C ASN A 68 -22.71 18.50 1.82
N LYS A 69 -23.23 17.32 1.47
CA LYS A 69 -23.09 16.11 2.28
C LYS A 69 -21.67 15.53 2.24
N LEU A 70 -20.98 15.63 1.11
CA LEU A 70 -19.62 15.11 0.96
C LEU A 70 -18.59 16.01 1.67
N LEU A 71 -18.84 17.32 1.73
CA LEU A 71 -17.96 18.29 2.39
C LEU A 71 -17.68 18.01 3.86
N THR A 72 -18.55 17.27 4.55
CA THR A 72 -18.40 16.93 5.98
C THR A 72 -17.89 15.51 6.23
N LYS A 73 -17.74 14.70 5.18
CA LYS A 73 -17.30 13.30 5.28
C LYS A 73 -15.80 13.16 5.03
N GLN A 74 -15.23 12.10 5.57
CA GLN A 74 -13.85 11.70 5.26
C GLN A 74 -13.81 10.90 3.95
N GLU A 75 -12.82 11.23 3.12
CA GLU A 75 -12.50 10.53 1.88
C GLU A 75 -11.72 9.24 2.14
N GLU A 76 -11.96 8.25 1.29
CA GLU A 76 -11.11 7.09 1.15
C GLU A 76 -10.56 7.02 -0.27
N TYR A 77 -9.36 6.47 -0.42
CA TYR A 77 -8.66 6.42 -1.70
C TYR A 77 -8.58 5.01 -2.26
N GLY A 78 -8.70 4.89 -3.59
CA GLY A 78 -8.33 3.72 -4.36
C GLY A 78 -7.25 4.06 -5.38
N LEU A 79 -6.47 3.06 -5.76
CA LEU A 79 -5.49 3.15 -6.84
C LEU A 79 -5.62 1.95 -7.75
N ILE A 80 -5.81 2.21 -9.04
CA ILE A 80 -5.79 1.19 -10.09
C ILE A 80 -4.61 1.51 -10.99
N CYS A 81 -3.67 0.59 -11.08
CA CYS A 81 -2.51 0.70 -11.96
C CYS A 81 -2.70 -0.21 -13.17
N ASN A 82 -2.78 0.38 -14.36
CA ASN A 82 -2.83 -0.29 -15.65
C ASN A 82 -1.56 0.01 -16.45
N LYS A 83 -1.22 -0.87 -17.40
CA LYS A 83 0.05 -0.81 -18.16
C LYS A 83 0.48 0.60 -18.63
N ASN A 84 -0.47 1.43 -19.05
CA ASN A 84 -0.23 2.78 -19.57
C ASN A 84 -1.00 3.87 -18.81
N SER A 85 -1.59 3.57 -17.65
CA SER A 85 -2.34 4.57 -16.90
C SER A 85 -2.40 4.27 -15.41
N ILE A 86 -2.53 5.33 -14.62
CA ILE A 86 -2.86 5.25 -13.20
C ILE A 86 -4.22 5.90 -13.02
N GLU A 87 -5.11 5.24 -12.31
CA GLU A 87 -6.43 5.77 -12.00
C GLU A 87 -6.54 5.90 -10.47
N MET A 88 -6.76 7.12 -10.00
CA MET A 88 -6.98 7.41 -8.59
C MET A 88 -8.47 7.56 -8.35
N GLU A 89 -9.00 6.77 -7.42
CA GLU A 89 -10.42 6.76 -7.09
C GLU A 89 -10.65 7.40 -5.73
N ILE A 90 -11.74 8.16 -5.59
CA ILE A 90 -12.20 8.71 -4.31
C ILE A 90 -13.55 8.10 -3.96
N TYR A 91 -13.62 7.57 -2.74
CA TYR A 91 -14.77 6.89 -2.17
C TYR A 91 -15.31 7.63 -0.96
N TYR A 92 -16.62 7.50 -0.74
CA TYR A 92 -17.29 7.89 0.50
C TYR A 92 -18.23 6.80 0.96
N ASN A 93 -17.99 6.21 2.14
CA ASN A 93 -18.77 5.07 2.66
C ASN A 93 -18.85 3.92 1.63
N ASP A 94 -17.69 3.53 1.08
CA ASP A 94 -17.55 2.51 0.02
C ASP A 94 -18.23 2.83 -1.33
N GLU A 95 -18.81 4.01 -1.52
CA GLU A 95 -19.38 4.43 -2.82
C GLU A 95 -18.35 5.24 -3.61
N LEU A 96 -18.04 4.80 -4.84
CA LEU A 96 -17.16 5.53 -5.76
C LEU A 96 -17.82 6.85 -6.16
N LYS A 97 -17.14 7.97 -5.92
CA LYS A 97 -17.63 9.29 -6.31
C LYS A 97 -16.84 9.92 -7.45
N GLY A 98 -15.52 9.78 -7.45
CA GLY A 98 -14.67 10.33 -8.50
C GLY A 98 -13.59 9.35 -8.92
N SER A 99 -13.27 9.36 -10.21
CA SER A 99 -12.14 8.63 -10.75
C SER A 99 -11.29 9.53 -11.65
N PHE A 100 -10.00 9.63 -11.35
CA PHE A 100 -9.06 10.55 -11.97
C PHE A 100 -7.99 9.74 -12.70
N LEU A 101 -8.09 9.72 -14.03
CA LEU A 101 -7.25 8.91 -14.90
C LEU A 101 -6.03 9.68 -15.41
N PHE A 102 -4.83 9.23 -15.05
CA PHE A 102 -3.56 9.75 -15.52
C PHE A 102 -2.99 8.84 -16.60
N ALA A 103 -2.88 9.33 -17.83
CA ALA A 103 -2.29 8.57 -18.93
C ALA A 103 -0.75 8.70 -18.90
N LEU A 104 -0.03 7.59 -18.80
CA LEU A 104 1.44 7.62 -18.66
C LEU A 104 2.17 7.93 -19.96
N ASP A 105 1.51 7.79 -21.11
CA ASP A 105 2.00 8.25 -22.40
C ASP A 105 1.80 9.76 -22.62
N ASN A 106 1.05 10.42 -21.73
CA ASN A 106 0.90 11.87 -21.69
C ASN A 106 1.94 12.50 -20.73
N PRO A 107 2.87 13.33 -21.24
CA PRO A 107 3.86 14.01 -20.40
C PRO A 107 3.26 14.92 -19.34
N LEU A 108 2.08 15.50 -19.60
CA LEU A 108 1.40 16.37 -18.63
C LEU A 108 0.86 15.56 -17.45
N ASP A 109 0.22 14.41 -17.70
CA ASP A 109 -0.28 13.55 -16.63
C ASP A 109 0.86 12.94 -15.82
N THR A 110 1.96 12.57 -16.47
CA THR A 110 3.17 12.13 -15.77
C THR A 110 3.74 13.22 -14.87
N ASN A 111 3.79 14.47 -15.36
CA ASN A 111 4.19 15.62 -14.56
C ASN A 111 3.22 15.88 -13.39
N ASN A 112 1.91 15.75 -13.61
CA ASN A 112 0.90 15.90 -12.56
C ASN A 112 1.10 14.86 -11.46
N LEU A 113 1.35 13.59 -11.82
CA LEU A 113 1.65 12.53 -10.84
C LEU A 113 2.94 12.82 -10.05
N GLN A 114 3.99 13.33 -10.70
CA GLN A 114 5.22 13.73 -10.01
C GLN A 114 4.95 14.84 -9.00
N CYS A 115 4.25 15.90 -9.40
CA CYS A 115 3.84 16.97 -8.49
C CYS A 115 2.97 16.44 -7.34
N LEU A 116 2.06 15.50 -7.61
CA LEU A 116 1.20 14.87 -6.62
C LEU A 116 2.02 14.14 -5.54
N ILE A 117 3.03 13.36 -5.93
CA ILE A 117 3.93 12.64 -5.01
C ILE A 117 4.79 13.61 -4.21
N GLU A 118 5.32 14.65 -4.86
CA GLU A 118 6.19 15.64 -4.21
C GLU A 118 5.45 16.47 -3.15
N LYS A 119 4.23 16.91 -3.48
CA LYS A 119 3.42 17.75 -2.60
C LYS A 119 2.65 16.95 -1.55
N ARG A 120 2.29 15.70 -1.87
CA ARG A 120 1.40 14.83 -1.07
C ARG A 120 0.09 15.50 -0.67
N SER A 121 -0.34 16.50 -1.44
CA SER A 121 -1.60 17.20 -1.26
C SER A 121 -2.33 17.38 -2.58
N VAL A 122 -3.66 17.37 -2.52
CA VAL A 122 -4.54 17.62 -3.66
C VAL A 122 -5.69 18.51 -3.23
N ASN A 123 -6.10 19.43 -4.09
CA ASN A 123 -7.28 20.26 -3.86
C ASN A 123 -8.49 19.63 -4.57
N LEU A 124 -9.47 19.14 -3.82
CA LEU A 124 -10.71 18.60 -4.33
C LEU A 124 -11.81 19.67 -4.36
N TYR A 125 -12.16 20.11 -5.57
CA TYR A 125 -13.23 21.06 -5.85
C TYR A 125 -14.53 20.31 -6.16
N TYR A 126 -15.60 20.68 -5.47
CA TYR A 126 -16.93 20.15 -5.71
C TYR A 126 -17.70 21.13 -6.59
N VAL A 127 -18.09 20.67 -7.76
CA VAL A 127 -18.73 21.47 -8.80
C VAL A 127 -20.18 21.02 -8.96
N ALA A 128 -21.10 21.98 -9.04
CA ALA A 128 -22.49 21.78 -9.37
C ALA A 128 -22.88 22.67 -10.55
N CYS A 129 -23.92 22.28 -11.30
CA CYS A 129 -24.50 23.12 -12.36
C CYS A 129 -25.76 23.80 -11.80
N ILE A 130 -25.72 25.12 -11.68
CA ILE A 130 -26.80 25.96 -11.15
C ILE A 130 -27.10 27.02 -12.20
N ASP A 131 -28.35 27.10 -12.66
CA ASP A 131 -28.78 28.05 -13.71
C ASP A 131 -27.85 28.04 -14.94
N GLU A 132 -27.56 26.83 -15.45
CA GLU A 132 -26.67 26.58 -16.61
C GLU A 132 -25.21 27.06 -16.41
N LYS A 133 -24.79 27.28 -15.16
CA LYS A 133 -23.41 27.66 -14.82
C LYS A 133 -22.78 26.64 -13.90
N TYR A 134 -21.55 26.27 -14.20
CA TYR A 134 -20.73 25.44 -13.33
C TYR A 134 -20.17 26.27 -12.17
N VAL A 135 -20.57 25.92 -10.96
CA VAL A 135 -20.25 26.62 -9.71
C VAL A 135 -19.51 25.67 -8.79
N CYS A 136 -18.36 26.12 -8.27
CA CYS A 136 -17.68 25.47 -7.16
C CYS A 136 -18.45 25.71 -5.87
N SER A 137 -19.17 24.69 -5.38
CA SER A 137 -19.94 24.76 -4.15
C SER A 137 -19.11 24.45 -2.89
N GLY A 138 -17.90 23.93 -3.06
CA GLY A 138 -16.95 23.76 -1.96
C GLY A 138 -15.59 23.25 -2.40
N VAL A 139 -14.62 23.30 -1.48
CA VAL A 139 -13.27 22.80 -1.71
C VAL A 139 -12.74 22.12 -0.45
N LYS A 140 -11.97 21.05 -0.63
CA LYS A 140 -11.14 20.45 0.41
C LYS A 140 -9.71 20.37 -0.06
N THR A 141 -8.77 20.69 0.82
CA THR A 141 -7.38 20.28 0.64
C THR A 141 -7.19 18.96 1.36
N LEU A 142 -6.80 17.95 0.60
CA LEU A 142 -6.64 16.59 1.08
C LEU A 142 -5.16 16.23 1.11
N VAL A 143 -4.75 15.51 2.14
CA VAL A 143 -3.42 14.90 2.23
C VAL A 143 -3.52 13.49 1.68
N LEU A 144 -2.65 13.16 0.72
CA LEU A 144 -2.57 11.81 0.18
C LEU A 144 -1.87 10.90 1.20
N PRO A 145 -2.42 9.71 1.48
CA PRO A 145 -1.72 8.72 2.31
C PRO A 145 -0.34 8.41 1.74
N ALA A 146 0.67 8.25 2.60
CA ALA A 146 2.04 8.08 2.13
C ALA A 146 2.22 6.73 1.41
N PHE A 147 1.46 5.69 1.77
CA PHE A 147 1.47 4.41 1.03
C PHE A 147 1.00 4.57 -0.43
N LEU A 148 0.05 5.49 -0.68
CA LEU A 148 -0.47 5.75 -2.03
C LEU A 148 0.60 6.47 -2.86
N SER A 149 1.22 7.49 -2.27
CA SER A 149 2.33 8.22 -2.90
C SER A 149 3.49 7.29 -3.24
N TYR A 150 3.81 6.38 -2.32
CA TYR A 150 4.84 5.35 -2.50
C TYR A 150 4.52 4.42 -3.70
N ASP A 151 3.28 3.98 -3.84
CA ASP A 151 2.85 3.15 -4.97
C ASP A 151 2.93 3.85 -6.31
N VAL A 152 2.44 5.09 -6.38
CA VAL A 152 2.51 5.89 -7.60
C VAL A 152 3.98 6.09 -7.98
N GLN A 153 4.85 6.40 -7.01
CA GLN A 153 6.28 6.54 -7.24
C GLN A 153 6.89 5.25 -7.81
N ARG A 154 6.63 4.10 -7.19
CA ARG A 154 7.09 2.80 -7.70
C ARG A 154 6.64 2.56 -9.14
N TYR A 155 5.39 2.90 -9.44
CA TYR A 155 4.85 2.72 -10.79
C TYR A 155 5.54 3.63 -11.82
N LEU A 156 5.79 4.89 -11.47
CA LEU A 156 6.55 5.83 -12.30
C LEU A 156 8.00 5.38 -12.54
N GLU A 157 8.60 4.68 -11.57
CA GLU A 157 9.92 4.05 -11.70
C GLU A 157 9.90 2.74 -12.52
N GLY A 158 8.75 2.38 -13.09
CA GLY A 158 8.57 1.18 -13.93
C GLY A 158 8.42 -0.12 -13.14
N LYS A 159 8.18 -0.05 -11.82
CA LYS A 159 7.89 -1.24 -11.00
C LYS A 159 6.48 -1.74 -11.29
N LYS A 160 6.30 -3.05 -11.14
CA LYS A 160 5.00 -3.69 -11.31
C LYS A 160 4.12 -3.44 -10.10
N THR A 161 2.81 -3.39 -10.34
CA THR A 161 1.79 -3.30 -9.29
C THR A 161 1.92 -4.44 -8.30
N LEU A 162 1.82 -4.12 -7.01
CA LEU A 162 1.78 -5.13 -5.96
C LEU A 162 0.52 -5.98 -6.12
N LEU A 163 0.70 -7.28 -6.02
CA LEU A 163 -0.37 -8.25 -6.15
C LEU A 163 -0.93 -8.56 -4.77
N LEU A 164 -2.22 -8.85 -4.70
CA LEU A 164 -2.83 -9.42 -3.50
C LEU A 164 -3.03 -10.94 -3.69
N PRO A 165 -2.90 -11.74 -2.63
CA PRO A 165 -3.17 -13.17 -2.69
C PRO A 165 -4.68 -13.42 -2.67
N ASP A 166 -5.17 -14.41 -3.42
CA ASP A 166 -6.56 -14.83 -3.30
C ASP A 166 -6.67 -15.84 -2.15
N PHE A 167 -7.11 -15.34 -1.00
CA PHE A 167 -7.31 -16.16 0.18
C PHE A 167 -8.54 -17.06 0.02
N SER A 168 -8.39 -18.33 0.38
CA SER A 168 -9.52 -19.23 0.57
C SER A 168 -10.49 -18.65 1.62
N ALA A 169 -11.78 -18.90 1.42
CA ALA A 169 -12.80 -18.62 2.42
C ALA A 169 -12.61 -19.46 3.69
N SER A 170 -11.97 -20.63 3.57
CA SER A 170 -11.66 -21.50 4.70
C SER A 170 -10.36 -21.08 5.40
N PHE A 171 -10.39 -21.09 6.72
CA PHE A 171 -9.18 -20.97 7.54
C PHE A 171 -8.52 -22.35 7.70
N ILE A 172 -7.19 -22.36 7.82
CA ILE A 172 -6.44 -23.53 8.27
C ILE A 172 -6.30 -23.46 9.80
N SER A 173 -6.61 -24.58 10.46
CA SER A 173 -6.37 -24.74 11.89
C SER A 173 -4.88 -24.92 12.17
N ASP A 174 -4.44 -24.37 13.30
CA ASP A 174 -3.13 -24.58 13.90
C ASP A 174 -2.76 -26.04 14.21
N ASN A 175 -3.67 -27.02 14.09
CA ASN A 175 -3.33 -28.45 14.20
C ASN A 175 -2.26 -28.92 13.20
N LEU A 176 -2.05 -28.18 12.10
CA LEU A 176 -0.98 -28.46 11.13
C LEU A 176 0.40 -27.96 11.59
N ILE A 177 0.44 -27.11 12.61
CA ILE A 177 1.67 -26.57 13.19
C ILE A 177 2.11 -27.49 14.34
N THR A 178 2.83 -28.56 14.02
CA THR A 178 3.44 -29.43 15.03
C THR A 178 4.67 -28.79 15.66
N GLU A 179 5.16 -29.35 16.76
CA GLU A 179 6.44 -28.96 17.38
C GLU A 179 7.58 -28.91 16.35
N ASP A 180 7.69 -29.93 15.49
CA ASP A 180 8.68 -29.98 14.41
C ASP A 180 8.56 -28.81 13.41
N VAL A 181 7.34 -28.34 13.15
CA VAL A 181 7.09 -27.19 12.27
C VAL A 181 7.50 -25.89 12.95
N ILE A 182 7.18 -25.71 14.24
CA ILE A 182 7.55 -24.52 15.03
C ILE A 182 9.07 -24.40 15.16
N MET A 183 9.75 -25.51 15.45
CA MET A 183 11.20 -25.51 15.69
C MET A 183 12.02 -25.40 14.41
N ARG A 184 11.39 -25.52 13.23
CA ARG A 184 12.09 -25.48 11.96
C ARG A 184 12.62 -24.09 11.65
N LYS A 185 13.82 -24.05 11.07
CA LYS A 185 14.36 -22.83 10.49
C LYS A 185 13.62 -22.41 9.22
N ALA A 186 13.69 -21.12 8.93
CA ALA A 186 13.01 -20.44 7.86
C ALA A 186 13.93 -19.38 7.25
N TRP A 187 13.62 -18.95 6.03
CA TRP A 187 14.21 -17.73 5.49
C TRP A 187 13.51 -16.53 6.12
N GLY A 188 14.22 -15.78 6.96
CA GLY A 188 13.76 -14.55 7.61
C GLY A 188 14.26 -13.32 6.88
N PHE A 189 13.35 -12.41 6.54
CA PHE A 189 13.57 -11.16 5.82
C PHE A 189 13.34 -10.00 6.79
N TYR A 190 14.35 -9.16 6.97
CA TYR A 190 14.37 -8.13 7.99
C TYR A 190 14.33 -6.75 7.35
N LEU A 191 13.40 -5.93 7.82
CA LEU A 191 13.22 -4.57 7.35
C LEU A 191 13.36 -3.62 8.53
N ASP A 192 14.21 -2.60 8.39
CA ASP A 192 14.41 -1.56 9.40
C ASP A 192 13.17 -0.66 9.45
N PHE A 193 12.25 -1.01 10.34
CA PHE A 193 10.96 -0.36 10.45
C PHE A 193 11.10 1.04 11.05
N THR A 194 12.03 1.24 11.98
CA THR A 194 12.34 2.58 12.52
C THR A 194 12.78 3.54 11.42
N SER A 195 13.69 3.12 10.54
CA SER A 195 14.12 3.95 9.41
C SER A 195 12.98 4.22 8.42
N LEU A 196 12.12 3.23 8.16
CA LEU A 196 10.98 3.39 7.28
C LEU A 196 9.99 4.42 7.84
N VAL A 197 9.63 4.30 9.13
CA VAL A 197 8.75 5.26 9.81
C VAL A 197 9.33 6.67 9.75
N ASN A 198 10.64 6.83 9.96
CA ASN A 198 11.30 8.13 9.86
C ASN A 198 11.23 8.75 8.46
N ARG A 199 11.37 7.94 7.39
CA ARG A 199 11.25 8.41 6.00
C ARG A 199 9.81 8.74 5.61
N ILE A 200 8.86 7.91 6.04
CA ILE A 200 7.44 8.06 5.70
C ILE A 200 6.80 9.19 6.51
N GLY A 201 7.18 9.32 7.78
CA GLY A 201 6.62 10.28 8.74
C GLY A 201 5.33 9.81 9.42
N ASN A 202 4.90 8.56 9.17
CA ASN A 202 3.66 8.00 9.71
C ASN A 202 3.82 6.47 9.90
N VAL A 203 3.43 5.98 11.09
CA VAL A 203 3.54 4.55 11.45
C VAL A 203 2.54 3.69 10.69
N GLU A 204 1.28 4.11 10.60
CA GLU A 204 0.22 3.34 9.92
C GLU A 204 0.52 3.17 8.42
N ASP A 205 0.99 4.23 7.76
CA ASP A 205 1.40 4.17 6.34
C ASP A 205 2.62 3.26 6.15
N ALA A 206 3.58 3.28 7.09
CA ALA A 206 4.73 2.38 7.04
C ALA A 206 4.31 0.90 7.20
N GLU A 207 3.40 0.60 8.13
CA GLU A 207 2.83 -0.73 8.30
C GLU A 207 2.08 -1.18 7.04
N GLU A 208 1.32 -0.29 6.41
CA GLU A 208 0.60 -0.56 5.16
C GLU A 208 1.56 -0.89 4.02
N ILE A 209 2.64 -0.14 3.84
CA ILE A 209 3.68 -0.41 2.83
C ILE A 209 4.28 -1.81 3.04
N VAL A 210 4.69 -2.13 4.28
CA VAL A 210 5.28 -3.45 4.60
C VAL A 210 4.28 -4.57 4.35
N THR A 211 3.05 -4.42 4.84
CA THR A 211 1.97 -5.40 4.69
C THR A 211 1.69 -5.70 3.22
N ARG A 212 1.65 -4.68 2.36
CA ARG A 212 1.40 -4.86 0.92
C ARG A 212 2.52 -5.62 0.23
N HIS A 213 3.77 -5.48 0.65
CA HIS A 213 4.87 -6.30 0.13
C HIS A 213 4.81 -7.74 0.64
N ILE A 214 4.45 -7.96 1.90
CA ILE A 214 4.22 -9.31 2.43
C ILE A 214 3.13 -10.02 1.60
N LEU A 215 2.00 -9.35 1.39
CA LEU A 215 0.89 -9.86 0.57
C LEU A 215 1.33 -10.09 -0.89
N HIS A 216 2.15 -9.21 -1.45
CA HIS A 216 2.73 -9.40 -2.78
C HIS A 216 3.59 -10.66 -2.87
N GLY A 217 4.49 -10.87 -1.92
CA GLY A 217 5.34 -12.06 -1.85
C GLY A 217 4.52 -13.35 -1.76
N ILE A 218 3.48 -13.35 -0.92
CA ILE A 218 2.51 -14.45 -0.80
C ILE A 218 1.81 -14.69 -2.15
N SER A 219 1.32 -13.64 -2.82
CA SER A 219 0.65 -13.75 -4.13
C SER A 219 1.58 -14.27 -5.23
N CYS A 220 2.83 -13.83 -5.25
CA CYS A 220 3.85 -14.32 -6.18
C CYS A 220 4.14 -15.80 -5.97
N LEU A 221 4.20 -16.25 -4.71
CA LEU A 221 4.35 -17.67 -4.38
C LEU A 221 3.11 -18.48 -4.75
N GLN A 222 1.91 -17.96 -4.48
CA GLN A 222 0.64 -18.56 -4.87
C GLN A 222 0.53 -18.78 -6.38
N LYS A 223 0.98 -17.80 -7.19
CA LYS A 223 0.94 -17.86 -8.66
C LYS A 223 2.11 -18.64 -9.28
N SER A 224 3.04 -19.14 -8.47
CA SER A 224 4.21 -19.84 -8.97
C SER A 224 3.86 -21.14 -9.71
N LYS A 225 4.45 -21.32 -10.90
CA LYS A 225 4.28 -22.56 -11.68
C LYS A 225 5.23 -23.68 -11.24
N ARG A 226 6.16 -23.42 -10.31
CA ARG A 226 7.22 -24.37 -9.93
C ARG A 226 6.66 -25.53 -9.10
N ALA A 227 6.90 -26.76 -9.56
CA ALA A 227 6.38 -27.97 -8.91
C ALA A 227 6.79 -28.12 -7.44
N LYS A 228 8.02 -27.73 -7.07
CA LYS A 228 8.49 -27.80 -5.67
C LYS A 228 7.65 -26.90 -4.75
N ILE A 229 7.35 -25.67 -5.16
CA ILE A 229 6.51 -24.74 -4.39
C ILE A 229 5.09 -25.29 -4.23
N LYS A 230 4.52 -25.87 -5.30
CA LYS A 230 3.17 -26.44 -5.25
C LYS A 230 3.04 -27.63 -4.31
N LYS A 231 4.07 -28.46 -4.25
CA LYS A 231 4.11 -29.66 -3.40
C LYS A 231 4.44 -29.33 -1.95
N ASP A 232 5.11 -28.21 -1.70
CA ASP A 232 5.45 -27.79 -0.34
C ASP A 232 4.24 -27.18 0.38
N MET A 233 4.32 -27.14 1.70
CA MET A 233 3.42 -26.38 2.56
C MET A 233 4.24 -25.23 3.14
N LEU A 234 4.09 -24.05 2.51
CA LEU A 234 4.87 -22.87 2.87
C LEU A 234 4.11 -22.07 3.93
N PHE A 235 4.70 -21.94 5.12
CA PHE A 235 4.17 -21.12 6.21
C PHE A 235 4.82 -19.75 6.18
N PHE A 236 4.00 -18.71 6.29
CA PHE A 236 4.44 -17.33 6.39
C PHE A 236 4.26 -16.85 7.82
N TRP A 237 5.36 -16.43 8.42
CA TRP A 237 5.40 -15.92 9.77
C TRP A 237 5.72 -14.43 9.75
N VAL A 238 5.19 -13.70 10.70
CA VAL A 238 5.48 -12.27 10.90
C VAL A 238 5.92 -12.07 12.35
N GLY A 239 6.92 -11.25 12.54
CA GLY A 239 7.46 -10.92 13.85
C GLY A 239 7.96 -9.49 13.89
N ARG A 240 8.21 -9.00 15.10
CA ARG A 240 8.87 -7.73 15.35
C ARG A 240 10.05 -7.97 16.26
N LYS A 241 11.19 -7.40 15.91
CA LYS A 241 12.43 -7.54 16.67
C LYS A 241 12.92 -6.15 17.04
N VAL A 242 13.38 -5.98 18.28
CA VAL A 242 14.13 -4.79 18.67
C VAL A 242 15.58 -5.21 18.84
N ASP A 243 16.48 -4.55 18.11
CA ASP A 243 17.92 -4.80 18.20
C ASP A 243 18.69 -3.48 18.19
N LEU A 244 19.94 -3.52 18.63
CA LEU A 244 20.84 -2.37 18.59
C LEU A 244 21.50 -2.30 17.21
N ASN A 245 21.51 -1.12 16.59
CA ASN A 245 22.30 -0.90 15.38
C ASN A 245 23.80 -0.80 15.70
N TYR A 246 24.64 -0.56 14.68
CA TYR A 246 26.09 -0.40 14.83
C TYR A 246 26.50 0.80 15.72
N GLU A 247 25.58 1.73 15.99
CA GLU A 247 25.76 2.89 16.87
C GLU A 247 25.19 2.66 18.28
N LEU A 248 24.77 1.43 18.58
CA LEU A 248 24.12 1.05 19.85
C LEU A 248 22.78 1.77 20.10
N ILE A 249 22.09 2.15 19.04
CA ILE A 249 20.76 2.75 19.09
C ILE A 249 19.71 1.65 18.87
N PRO A 250 18.69 1.51 19.74
CA PRO A 250 17.59 0.60 19.53
C PRO A 250 16.83 0.89 18.24
N ARG A 251 16.63 -0.14 17.42
CA ARG A 251 15.78 -0.11 16.22
C ARG A 251 14.79 -1.25 16.25
N GLU A 252 13.60 -0.96 15.77
CA GLU A 252 12.56 -1.96 15.51
C GLU A 252 12.70 -2.45 14.07
N TYR A 253 12.68 -3.78 13.91
CA TYR A 253 12.70 -4.47 12.65
C TYR A 253 11.40 -5.23 12.46
N TYR A 254 10.75 -5.02 11.32
CA TYR A 254 9.66 -5.87 10.88
C TYR A 254 10.24 -7.08 10.18
N CYS A 255 9.88 -8.27 10.66
CA CYS A 255 10.48 -9.53 10.21
C CYS A 255 9.41 -10.41 9.57
N THR A 256 9.68 -10.92 8.37
CA THR A 256 8.82 -11.91 7.71
C THR A 256 9.61 -13.18 7.51
N TYR A 257 9.01 -14.34 7.75
CA TYR A 257 9.67 -15.63 7.60
C TYR A 257 8.89 -16.55 6.67
N VAL A 258 9.61 -17.31 5.84
CA VAL A 258 9.03 -18.38 5.02
C VAL A 258 9.67 -19.71 5.37
N SER A 259 8.88 -20.61 5.96
CA SER A 259 9.28 -21.99 6.25
C SER A 259 8.53 -22.97 5.35
N GLY A 260 9.11 -24.16 5.16
CA GLY A 260 8.56 -25.21 4.31
C GLY A 260 9.24 -26.55 4.57
N ASN A 261 8.66 -27.64 4.08
CA ASN A 261 9.19 -29.00 4.19
C ASN A 261 10.40 -29.24 3.28
N TYR A 262 10.52 -28.48 2.19
CA TYR A 262 11.55 -28.70 1.18
C TYR A 262 12.59 -27.57 1.08
N LEU A 263 12.58 -26.61 2.02
CA LEU A 263 13.58 -25.55 2.12
C LEU A 263 14.86 -26.09 2.78
N GLN A 264 16.04 -25.68 2.28
CA GLN A 264 17.32 -26.33 2.61
C GLN A 264 18.45 -25.35 2.98
N SER A 265 18.14 -24.10 3.35
CA SER A 265 19.17 -23.09 3.66
C SER A 265 20.13 -22.81 2.49
N ASP A 266 19.72 -23.12 1.25
CA ASP A 266 20.50 -22.89 0.04
C ASP A 266 19.73 -21.92 -0.85
N SER A 267 20.09 -20.63 -0.78
CA SER A 267 19.43 -19.55 -1.52
C SER A 267 19.46 -19.76 -3.04
N ALA A 268 20.43 -20.51 -3.56
CA ALA A 268 20.48 -20.82 -4.99
C ALA A 268 19.38 -21.82 -5.40
N LYS A 269 18.97 -22.71 -4.50
CA LYS A 269 17.97 -23.78 -4.73
C LYS A 269 16.58 -23.47 -4.20
N ASP A 270 16.48 -22.60 -3.19
CA ASP A 270 15.22 -22.26 -2.54
C ASP A 270 14.52 -21.12 -3.30
N TYR A 271 13.62 -21.48 -4.21
CA TYR A 271 12.86 -20.48 -4.96
C TYR A 271 11.97 -19.56 -4.10
N PRO A 272 11.41 -20.01 -2.96
CA PRO A 272 10.71 -19.10 -2.05
C PRO A 272 11.61 -17.99 -1.52
N TYR A 273 12.89 -18.26 -1.25
CA TYR A 273 13.85 -17.23 -0.87
C TYR A 273 13.92 -16.13 -1.93
N LYS A 274 14.16 -16.51 -3.19
CA LYS A 274 14.36 -15.53 -4.29
C LYS A 274 13.14 -14.65 -4.51
N ILE A 275 11.94 -15.24 -4.48
CA ILE A 275 10.69 -14.48 -4.69
C ILE A 275 10.49 -13.44 -3.58
N MET A 276 10.72 -13.84 -2.33
CA MET A 276 10.56 -12.93 -1.19
C MET A 276 11.66 -11.87 -1.13
N GLU A 277 12.90 -12.24 -1.43
CA GLU A 277 14.02 -11.29 -1.51
C GLU A 277 13.75 -10.24 -2.59
N GLU A 278 13.39 -10.65 -3.82
CA GLU A 278 13.01 -9.73 -4.91
C GLU A 278 11.84 -8.81 -4.51
N THR A 279 10.92 -9.32 -3.70
CA THR A 279 9.76 -8.55 -3.21
C THR A 279 10.19 -7.48 -2.20
N PHE A 280 11.02 -7.82 -1.22
CA PHE A 280 11.42 -6.88 -0.17
C PHE A 280 12.52 -5.91 -0.61
N GLN A 281 13.35 -6.26 -1.60
CA GLN A 281 14.35 -5.35 -2.17
C GLN A 281 13.77 -4.08 -2.78
N ASP A 282 12.47 -4.06 -3.11
CA ASP A 282 11.77 -2.85 -3.53
C ASP A 282 11.54 -1.84 -2.38
N ILE A 283 11.76 -2.24 -1.13
CA ILE A 283 11.74 -1.33 0.03
C ILE A 283 13.19 -0.96 0.39
N PRO A 284 13.57 0.34 0.35
CA PRO A 284 14.93 0.77 0.64
C PRO A 284 15.46 0.34 2.02
N GLU A 285 14.58 0.19 2.99
CA GLU A 285 14.89 -0.23 4.36
C GLU A 285 15.03 -1.74 4.56
N PHE A 286 14.99 -2.53 3.48
CA PHE A 286 15.34 -3.93 3.55
C PHE A 286 16.80 -4.11 3.95
N PHE A 287 17.01 -4.78 5.09
CA PHE A 287 18.29 -4.80 5.79
C PHE A 287 19.07 -6.10 5.56
N GLU A 288 18.46 -7.25 5.85
CA GLU A 288 19.16 -8.53 5.77
C GLU A 288 18.22 -9.73 5.56
N VAL A 289 18.81 -10.88 5.20
CA VAL A 289 18.14 -12.18 5.14
C VAL A 289 18.92 -13.22 5.93
N ASN A 290 18.25 -13.92 6.83
CA ASN A 290 18.86 -14.95 7.68
C ASN A 290 18.12 -16.29 7.64
N TRP A 291 18.85 -17.38 7.88
CA TRP A 291 18.28 -18.72 8.07
C TRP A 291 18.13 -19.03 9.56
N VAL A 292 16.96 -18.74 10.12
CA VAL A 292 16.71 -18.71 11.57
C VAL A 292 15.38 -19.38 11.92
N SER A 293 15.23 -19.80 13.18
CA SER A 293 13.95 -20.29 13.70
C SER A 293 13.00 -19.10 13.91
N PRO A 294 11.81 -19.06 13.27
CA PRO A 294 10.81 -18.02 13.53
C PRO A 294 10.41 -17.96 15.01
N LEU A 295 10.42 -19.12 15.70
CA LEU A 295 10.12 -19.18 17.13
C LEU A 295 11.10 -18.36 17.96
N ALA A 296 12.41 -18.40 17.63
CA ALA A 296 13.46 -17.69 18.35
C ALA A 296 13.31 -16.16 18.27
N GLU A 297 12.63 -15.69 17.22
CA GLU A 297 12.34 -14.28 16.96
C GLU A 297 10.87 -13.94 17.27
N GLU A 298 10.20 -14.81 18.04
CA GLU A 298 8.83 -14.66 18.51
C GLU A 298 7.79 -14.44 17.40
N ALA A 299 8.07 -14.95 16.20
CA ALA A 299 7.22 -14.77 15.03
C ALA A 299 5.97 -15.65 15.04
N VAL A 300 4.87 -15.10 14.54
CA VAL A 300 3.55 -15.74 14.53
C VAL A 300 3.16 -16.10 13.09
N PRO A 301 2.65 -17.32 12.84
CA PRO A 301 2.26 -17.74 11.49
C PRO A 301 0.95 -17.06 11.08
N LEU A 302 1.01 -16.28 10.00
CA LEU A 302 -0.13 -15.52 9.47
C LEU A 302 -0.92 -16.33 8.43
N SER A 303 -0.21 -17.02 7.53
CA SER A 303 -0.83 -17.68 6.38
C SER A 303 -0.03 -18.88 5.90
N VAL A 304 -0.68 -19.71 5.10
CA VAL A 304 -0.06 -20.87 4.44
C VAL A 304 -0.36 -20.85 2.96
N VAL A 305 0.65 -21.11 2.15
CA VAL A 305 0.51 -21.38 0.71
C VAL A 305 0.76 -22.85 0.46
N HIS A 306 -0.23 -23.53 -0.12
CA HIS A 306 -0.13 -24.93 -0.52
C HIS A 306 -0.94 -25.16 -1.80
N ASN A 307 -0.36 -25.85 -2.78
CA ASN A 307 -1.01 -26.18 -4.05
C ASN A 307 -1.71 -24.97 -4.73
N ASN A 308 -1.02 -23.83 -4.83
CA ASN A 308 -1.53 -22.56 -5.37
C ASN A 308 -2.74 -21.95 -4.61
N GLN A 309 -3.10 -22.47 -3.44
CA GLN A 309 -4.10 -21.88 -2.57
C GLN A 309 -3.41 -21.19 -1.40
N CYS A 310 -3.94 -20.04 -1.00
CA CYS A 310 -3.49 -19.31 0.17
C CYS A 310 -4.58 -19.38 1.25
N TYR A 311 -4.20 -19.72 2.47
CA TYR A 311 -5.12 -19.85 3.60
C TYR A 311 -4.67 -18.96 4.74
N ARG A 312 -5.65 -18.36 5.41
CA ARG A 312 -5.42 -17.67 6.67
C ARG A 312 -5.31 -18.70 7.79
N MET A 313 -4.39 -18.47 8.72
CA MET A 313 -4.25 -19.33 9.90
C MET A 313 -5.23 -18.88 11.00
N ASN A 314 -5.83 -19.86 11.67
CA ASN A 314 -6.57 -19.63 12.91
C ASN A 314 -5.78 -20.25 14.07
N LEU A 315 -5.17 -19.39 14.89
CA LEU A 315 -4.28 -19.79 15.98
C LEU A 315 -5.04 -19.86 17.30
N SER A 316 -5.00 -21.02 17.96
CA SER A 316 -5.62 -21.22 19.27
C SER A 316 -4.63 -21.03 20.41
N GLU A 317 -5.15 -21.04 21.64
CA GLU A 317 -4.35 -21.05 22.87
C GLU A 317 -3.33 -22.20 22.91
N LYS A 318 -3.63 -23.33 22.26
CA LYS A 318 -2.72 -24.48 22.18
C LYS A 318 -1.42 -24.12 21.46
N PHE A 319 -1.52 -23.38 20.35
CA PHE A 319 -0.35 -22.90 19.62
C PHE A 319 0.53 -21.99 20.50
N TYR A 320 -0.08 -21.00 21.17
CA TYR A 320 0.66 -20.06 22.01
C TYR A 320 1.30 -20.75 23.23
N SER A 321 0.59 -21.68 23.86
CA SER A 321 1.10 -22.48 24.98
C SER A 321 2.27 -23.36 24.56
N MET A 322 2.16 -24.06 23.42
CA MET A 322 3.24 -24.87 22.86
C MET A 322 4.45 -24.01 22.48
N SER A 323 4.23 -22.89 21.80
CA SER A 323 5.29 -21.95 21.41
C SER A 323 6.02 -21.38 22.63
N ASN A 324 5.28 -20.98 23.67
CA ASN A 324 5.88 -20.47 24.91
C ASN A 324 6.79 -21.52 25.58
N ASN A 325 6.32 -22.77 25.69
CA ASN A 325 7.11 -23.85 26.28
C ASN A 325 8.38 -24.14 25.47
N LEU A 326 8.25 -24.23 24.15
CA LEU A 326 9.38 -24.46 23.25
C LEU A 326 10.36 -23.29 23.29
N PHE A 327 9.87 -22.05 23.33
CA PHE A 327 10.70 -20.85 23.45
C PHE A 327 11.50 -20.86 24.75
N LYS A 328 10.85 -21.07 25.89
CA LYS A 328 11.52 -21.11 27.20
C LYS A 328 12.61 -22.18 27.27
N ASN A 329 12.40 -23.32 26.62
CA ASN A 329 13.33 -24.45 26.66
C ASN A 329 14.53 -24.29 25.71
N ASN A 330 14.41 -23.48 24.64
CA ASN A 330 15.40 -23.47 23.56
C ASN A 330 16.00 -22.10 23.24
N PHE A 331 15.27 -21.01 23.51
CA PHE A 331 15.60 -19.67 23.00
C PHE A 331 15.54 -18.58 24.07
N LEU A 332 15.29 -18.93 25.33
CA LEU A 332 15.19 -17.96 26.42
C LEU A 332 16.51 -17.19 26.57
N PRO A 333 16.53 -15.86 26.33
CA PRO A 333 17.78 -15.10 26.35
C PRO A 333 18.28 -14.88 27.77
N THR A 334 17.37 -14.57 28.70
CA THR A 334 17.64 -14.47 30.13
C THR A 334 16.46 -15.02 30.94
N PRO A 335 16.65 -15.50 32.18
CA PRO A 335 15.58 -16.05 33.01
C PRO A 335 14.40 -15.09 33.27
N GLU A 336 14.65 -13.78 33.24
CA GLU A 336 13.67 -12.73 33.50
C GLU A 336 12.86 -12.33 32.25
N TYR A 337 13.30 -12.76 31.07
CA TYR A 337 12.64 -12.39 29.82
C TYR A 337 11.25 -13.02 29.72
N GLN A 338 10.24 -12.19 29.51
CA GLN A 338 8.88 -12.62 29.26
C GLN A 338 8.58 -12.59 27.77
N SER A 339 8.39 -13.78 27.19
CA SER A 339 8.10 -13.93 25.78
C SER A 339 6.75 -13.33 25.37
N PHE A 340 6.63 -12.93 24.11
CA PHE A 340 5.37 -12.51 23.51
C PHE A 340 4.28 -13.60 23.65
N TYR A 341 4.65 -14.87 23.44
CA TYR A 341 3.74 -15.99 23.61
C TYR A 341 3.20 -16.10 25.04
N HIS A 342 4.05 -15.88 26.04
CA HIS A 342 3.66 -15.89 27.45
C HIS A 342 2.62 -14.80 27.75
N LYS A 343 2.84 -13.58 27.25
CA LYS A 343 1.90 -12.46 27.43
C LYS A 343 0.51 -12.77 26.87
N ILE A 344 0.43 -13.41 25.70
CA ILE A 344 -0.87 -13.81 25.11
C ILE A 344 -1.58 -14.85 25.99
N VAL A 345 -0.84 -15.86 26.46
CA VAL A 345 -1.40 -16.91 27.33
C VAL A 345 -1.90 -16.32 28.66
N GLU A 346 -1.17 -15.38 29.26
CA GLU A 346 -1.56 -14.77 30.54
C GLU A 346 -2.74 -13.80 30.44
N THR A 347 -2.77 -12.99 29.39
CA THR A 347 -3.76 -11.90 29.28
C THR A 347 -5.08 -12.37 28.67
N TYR A 348 -5.12 -13.51 27.97
CA TYR A 348 -6.24 -13.95 27.13
C TYR A 348 -6.72 -12.93 26.10
N ILE A 349 -6.01 -11.80 25.96
CA ILE A 349 -6.22 -10.85 24.90
C ILE A 349 -5.42 -11.41 23.72
N ILE A 350 -6.01 -12.42 23.07
CA ILE A 350 -5.84 -12.52 21.63
C ILE A 350 -6.58 -11.29 21.13
N GLU A 351 -5.89 -10.16 21.10
CA GLU A 351 -6.33 -9.07 20.26
C GLU A 351 -6.45 -9.74 18.89
N SER A 352 -7.69 -10.04 18.48
CA SER A 352 -8.01 -9.95 17.09
C SER A 352 -7.80 -8.48 16.76
N SER A 353 -6.54 -8.06 16.68
CA SER A 353 -6.13 -7.28 15.55
C SER A 353 -6.69 -8.11 14.40
N LYS A 354 -7.91 -7.78 13.98
CA LYS A 354 -8.26 -7.92 12.59
C LYS A 354 -7.04 -7.30 11.96
N PRO A 355 -6.11 -8.07 11.38
CA PRO A 355 -4.99 -7.42 10.76
C PRO A 355 -5.67 -6.39 9.86
N LYS A 356 -5.26 -5.12 9.93
CA LYS A 356 -5.69 -4.12 8.94
C LYS A 356 -5.08 -4.54 7.58
N ILE A 357 -5.21 -5.80 7.18
CA ILE A 357 -5.38 -6.19 5.80
C ILE A 357 -6.70 -5.52 5.45
N TYR A 358 -6.62 -4.25 5.05
CA TYR A 358 -7.67 -3.64 4.28
C TYR A 358 -8.07 -4.67 3.25
N ASN A 359 -9.32 -5.12 3.36
CA ASN A 359 -9.89 -6.11 2.49
C ASN A 359 -10.12 -5.43 1.12
N LEU A 360 -9.03 -5.06 0.43
CA LEU A 360 -9.04 -4.65 -0.97
C LEU A 360 -9.73 -5.73 -1.81
N LEU A 361 -9.64 -6.99 -1.37
CA LEU A 361 -10.33 -8.13 -1.97
C LEU A 361 -11.84 -8.17 -1.70
N ASP A 362 -12.35 -7.69 -0.55
CA ASP A 362 -13.82 -7.56 -0.38
C ASP A 362 -14.35 -6.39 -1.22
N ARG A 363 -13.53 -5.37 -1.49
CA ARG A 363 -13.87 -4.29 -2.44
C ARG A 363 -13.92 -4.78 -3.89
N ILE A 364 -13.00 -5.66 -4.29
CA ILE A 364 -13.04 -6.28 -5.63
C ILE A 364 -14.18 -7.29 -5.75
N LYS A 365 -14.45 -8.12 -4.74
CA LYS A 365 -15.57 -9.11 -4.78
C LYS A 365 -16.96 -8.49 -4.69
N LYS A 366 -17.09 -7.24 -4.22
CA LYS A 366 -18.35 -6.46 -4.26
C LYS A 366 -18.63 -5.82 -5.63
N LYS A 367 -17.66 -5.81 -6.54
CA LYS A 367 -17.89 -5.58 -7.98
C LYS A 367 -18.00 -6.97 -8.63
N GLY A 368 -19.17 -7.28 -9.19
CA GLY A 368 -19.39 -8.50 -9.95
C GLY A 368 -18.43 -8.65 -11.13
#